data_AF-A0A354TA69-F1
#
_entry.id   AF-A0A354TA69-F1
#
_cell.length_a   1.000
_cell.length_b   1.000
_cell.length_c   1.000
_cell.angle_alpha   90.00
_cell.angle_beta   90.00
_cell.angle_gamma   90.00
#
_symmetry.space_group_name_H-M   'P 1'
#
loop_
_entity.id
_entity.type
_entity.pdbx_description
1 polymer ?
#
loop_
_entity_poly.entity_id
_entity_poly.type
_entity_poly.pdbx_seq_one_letter_code
_entity_poly.pdbx_strand_id
1 'polypeptide(L)'
;MNKHALLAFSLLLSIQEGLAETQTLFFAKETAKDSTRISLIIEGDQVNGTQEWLPKQPDGHGAHGTISGSLSGGGIMQVLFEYTIEGSEQSEEEVLKLDGDKLFIGEGQLKEDPKNSSRLNLQEPNKVAFKKALKKIPVTEPKAGTPERKAIMDAMRGPVVKQAGTPVLFTGNVRVSGAWARFQGDVKTADGKKPKNADFSDLMELDFFSLLKKNEDGAWKVMHQGFAGDVGLQDEARENHPDAPWVLFH
;
A
#
# COMPACT_ATOMS: atom_id res chain seq x y z
N MET A 1 -40.15 13.07 61.67
CA MET A 1 -38.85 12.35 61.68
C MET A 1 -38.93 11.19 60.71
N ASN A 2 -38.27 11.28 59.56
CA ASN A 2 -37.86 10.19 58.65
C ASN A 2 -37.03 10.88 57.55
N LYS A 3 -35.70 10.93 57.71
CA LYS A 3 -34.69 9.97 57.23
C LYS A 3 -34.53 9.97 55.71
N HIS A 4 -33.29 10.29 55.33
CA HIS A 4 -32.72 10.52 54.02
C HIS A 4 -32.93 9.41 52.97
N ALA A 5 -32.94 9.82 51.71
CA ALA A 5 -32.35 9.04 50.62
C ALA A 5 -31.76 10.01 49.59
N LEU A 6 -30.44 10.22 49.68
CA LEU A 6 -29.64 10.87 48.65
C LEU A 6 -29.23 9.77 47.66
N LEU A 7 -29.81 9.74 46.46
CA LEU A 7 -29.35 8.86 45.39
C LEU A 7 -28.29 9.60 44.58
N ALA A 8 -27.03 9.29 44.82
CA ALA A 8 -25.93 9.68 43.95
C ALA A 8 -25.89 8.71 42.76
N PHE A 9 -26.23 9.20 41.57
CA PHE A 9 -26.11 8.46 40.31
C PHE A 9 -24.70 8.68 39.76
N SER A 10 -23.77 7.78 40.07
CA SER A 10 -22.44 7.78 39.43
C SER A 10 -22.58 7.31 37.99
N LEU A 11 -22.46 8.25 37.06
CA LEU A 11 -22.37 7.98 35.63
C LEU A 11 -20.97 7.39 35.35
N LEU A 12 -20.88 6.07 35.21
CA LEU A 12 -19.69 5.41 34.68
C LEU A 12 -19.63 5.70 33.18
N LEU A 13 -18.74 6.63 32.80
CA LEU A 13 -18.40 6.89 31.40
C LEU A 13 -17.45 5.77 30.95
N SER A 14 -17.98 4.74 30.31
CA SER A 14 -17.18 3.72 29.65
C SER A 14 -16.56 4.31 28.38
N ILE A 15 -15.27 4.63 28.44
CA ILE A 15 -14.46 4.92 27.26
C ILE A 15 -14.29 3.59 26.53
N GLN A 16 -15.05 3.39 25.45
CA GLN A 16 -14.72 2.38 24.46
C GLN A 16 -13.51 2.92 23.67
N GLU A 17 -12.30 2.51 24.06
CA GLU A 17 -11.14 2.62 23.19
C GLU A 17 -11.38 1.67 22.01
N GLY A 18 -11.90 2.22 20.91
CA GLY A 18 -11.90 1.52 19.64
C GLY A 18 -10.45 1.30 19.22
N LEU A 19 -10.08 0.06 18.92
CA LEU A 19 -8.82 -0.23 18.25
C LEU A 19 -8.78 0.63 16.98
N ALA A 20 -7.75 1.48 16.87
CA ALA A 20 -7.56 2.29 15.68
C ALA A 20 -7.41 1.37 14.47
N GLU A 21 -8.29 1.54 13.48
CA GLU A 21 -8.22 0.74 12.25
C GLU A 21 -6.91 1.06 11.51
N THR A 22 -6.19 0.02 11.11
CA THR A 22 -5.00 0.15 10.27
C THR A 22 -5.37 0.81 8.95
N GLN A 23 -4.70 1.90 8.60
CA GLN A 23 -4.92 2.64 7.36
C GLN A 23 -3.70 2.53 6.45
N THR A 24 -3.90 2.08 5.22
CA THR A 24 -2.88 2.14 4.17
C THR A 24 -3.18 3.29 3.21
N LEU A 25 -2.25 4.22 3.08
CA LEU A 25 -2.36 5.42 2.26
C LEU A 25 -1.22 5.47 1.24
N PHE A 26 -1.52 6.00 0.06
CA PHE A 26 -0.56 6.11 -1.04
C PHE A 26 -0.53 7.55 -1.53
N PHE A 27 0.67 8.09 -1.74
CA PHE A 27 0.88 9.46 -2.18
C PHE A 27 1.93 9.50 -3.29
N ALA A 28 1.74 10.40 -4.26
CA ALA A 28 2.74 10.62 -5.28
C ALA A 28 2.83 12.09 -5.70
N LYS A 29 4.01 12.48 -6.14
CA LYS A 29 4.27 13.70 -6.91
C LYS A 29 5.08 13.33 -8.12
N GLU A 30 4.51 13.58 -9.30
CA GLU A 30 5.15 13.35 -10.58
C GLU A 30 5.52 14.72 -11.18
N THR A 31 6.78 14.88 -11.58
CA THR A 31 7.25 16.07 -12.32
C THR A 31 7.89 15.65 -13.64
N ALA A 32 8.30 16.61 -14.46
CA ALA A 32 9.07 16.31 -15.67
C ALA A 32 10.47 15.78 -15.36
N LYS A 33 11.01 16.03 -14.15
CA LYS A 33 12.38 15.70 -13.77
C LYS A 33 12.48 14.45 -12.92
N ASP A 34 11.46 14.17 -12.12
CA ASP A 34 11.48 13.12 -11.11
C ASP A 34 10.07 12.65 -10.73
N SER A 35 10.02 11.62 -9.90
CA SER A 35 8.85 11.19 -9.16
C SER A 35 9.20 10.93 -7.71
N THR A 36 8.32 11.32 -6.79
CA THR A 36 8.35 10.86 -5.39
C THR A 36 7.08 10.08 -5.10
N ARG A 37 7.20 8.91 -4.49
CA ARG A 37 6.10 8.04 -4.10
C ARG A 37 6.27 7.63 -2.65
N ILE A 38 5.19 7.64 -1.90
CA ILE A 38 5.17 7.25 -0.49
C ILE A 38 3.96 6.34 -0.25
N SER A 39 4.19 5.19 0.38
CA SER A 39 3.14 4.41 1.03
C SER A 39 3.27 4.57 2.54
N LEU A 40 2.14 4.76 3.24
CA LEU A 40 2.08 4.82 4.69
C LEU A 40 1.10 3.78 5.20
N ILE A 41 1.50 3.03 6.22
CA ILE A 41 0.67 2.17 7.04
C ILE A 41 0.62 2.82 8.41
N ILE A 42 -0.57 3.26 8.82
CA ILE A 42 -0.82 3.95 10.09
C ILE A 42 -1.66 3.02 10.95
N GLU A 43 -1.13 2.64 12.12
CA GLU A 43 -1.80 1.80 13.10
C GLU A 43 -1.70 2.49 14.47
N GLY A 44 -2.79 3.12 14.91
CA GLY A 44 -2.75 3.98 16.10
C GLY A 44 -1.80 5.17 15.92
N ASP A 45 -0.80 5.26 16.79
CA ASP A 45 0.26 6.26 16.73
C ASP A 45 1.49 5.78 15.94
N GLN A 46 1.54 4.53 15.52
CA GLN A 46 2.66 3.99 14.75
C GLN A 46 2.50 4.29 13.26
N VAL A 47 3.59 4.72 12.62
CA VAL A 47 3.68 4.93 11.17
C VAL A 47 4.80 4.07 10.63
N ASN A 48 4.48 3.24 9.64
CA ASN A 48 5.46 2.51 8.83
C ASN A 48 5.18 2.78 7.35
N GLY A 49 6.08 2.43 6.45
CA GLY A 49 5.82 2.59 5.03
C GLY A 49 7.06 2.47 4.16
N THR A 50 6.92 2.94 2.93
CA THR A 50 8.05 3.05 2.00
C THR A 50 8.05 4.40 1.34
N GLN A 51 9.24 4.83 0.93
CA GLN A 51 9.43 6.03 0.13
C GLN A 51 10.41 5.74 -1.00
N GLU A 52 10.07 6.27 -2.16
CA GLU A 52 10.85 6.15 -3.37
C GLU A 52 10.94 7.54 -4.03
N TRP A 53 12.16 7.94 -4.38
CA TRP A 53 12.42 9.05 -5.27
C TRP A 53 13.18 8.53 -6.49
N LEU A 54 12.62 8.76 -7.68
CA LEU A 54 13.21 8.35 -8.95
C LEU A 54 13.45 9.58 -9.84
N PRO A 55 14.69 9.89 -10.20
CA PRO A 55 14.96 10.83 -11.28
C PRO A 55 14.58 10.22 -12.64
N LYS A 56 14.15 11.06 -13.59
CA LYS A 56 13.72 10.63 -14.95
C LYS A 56 14.82 10.73 -16.00
N GLN A 57 16.00 11.19 -15.62
CA GLN A 57 17.16 11.23 -16.51
C GLN A 57 17.79 9.83 -16.65
N PRO A 58 18.38 9.47 -17.82
CA PRO A 58 18.82 8.10 -18.10
C PRO A 58 19.87 7.53 -17.13
N ASP A 59 20.70 8.39 -16.54
CA ASP A 59 21.78 8.07 -15.59
C ASP A 59 21.43 8.45 -14.15
N GLY A 60 20.17 8.79 -13.89
CA GLY A 60 19.73 9.19 -12.57
C GLY A 60 19.60 8.00 -11.64
N HIS A 61 20.24 8.07 -10.48
CA HIS A 61 20.08 7.09 -9.42
C HIS A 61 19.01 7.57 -8.43
N GLY A 62 18.04 6.70 -8.17
CA GLY A 62 16.97 6.97 -7.21
C GLY A 62 17.34 6.57 -5.79
N ALA A 63 16.56 7.07 -4.83
CA ALA A 63 16.57 6.60 -3.45
C ALA A 63 15.31 5.76 -3.20
N HIS A 64 15.46 4.59 -2.61
CA HIS A 64 14.34 3.74 -2.22
C HIS A 64 14.56 3.20 -0.81
N GLY A 65 13.51 3.14 -0.01
CA GLY A 65 13.67 2.81 1.39
C GLY A 65 12.39 2.67 2.18
N THR A 66 12.56 2.47 3.48
CA THR A 66 11.48 2.29 4.45
C THR A 66 11.32 3.53 5.33
N ILE A 67 10.07 3.80 5.69
CA ILE A 67 9.70 4.81 6.67
C ILE A 67 9.30 4.09 7.95
N SER A 68 9.80 4.57 9.08
CA SER A 68 9.31 4.16 10.41
C SER A 68 9.25 5.38 11.34
N GLY A 69 8.22 5.45 12.19
CA GLY A 69 8.08 6.58 13.10
C GLY A 69 6.73 6.61 13.80
N SER A 70 6.35 7.81 14.23
CA SER A 70 5.12 8.03 14.98
C SER A 70 4.28 9.20 14.46
N LEU A 71 2.97 9.04 14.58
CA LEU A 71 1.96 10.04 14.31
C LEU A 71 1.64 10.80 15.60
N SER A 72 1.67 12.12 15.49
CA SER A 72 1.27 13.05 16.54
C SER A 72 0.04 13.86 16.10
N GLY A 73 -0.51 14.64 17.03
CA GLY A 73 -1.71 15.45 16.78
C GLY A 73 -1.57 16.37 15.55
N GLY A 74 -2.70 16.61 14.86
CA GLY A 74 -2.72 17.49 13.68
C GLY A 74 -2.12 16.89 12.41
N GLY A 75 -1.97 15.56 12.36
CA GLY A 75 -1.47 14.85 11.16
C GLY A 75 0.04 14.90 10.98
N ILE A 76 0.78 15.34 12.00
CA ILE A 76 2.24 15.47 11.95
C ILE A 76 2.90 14.14 12.30
N MET A 77 3.81 13.66 11.46
CA MET A 77 4.54 12.43 11.67
C MET A 77 6.03 12.75 11.76
N GLN A 78 6.70 12.25 12.79
CA GLN A 78 8.16 12.28 12.88
C GLN A 78 8.66 10.89 12.50
N VAL A 79 9.46 10.82 11.45
CA VAL A 79 9.86 9.53 10.86
C VAL A 79 11.35 9.49 10.57
N LEU A 80 11.89 8.28 10.55
CA LEU A 80 13.18 7.96 9.98
C LEU A 80 12.93 7.35 8.60
N PHE A 81 13.53 7.93 7.57
CA PHE A 81 13.60 7.36 6.23
C PHE A 81 14.96 6.68 6.07
N GLU A 82 14.96 5.35 6.01
CA GLU A 82 16.15 4.52 5.80
C GLU A 82 16.16 4.06 4.35
N TYR A 83 17.17 4.43 3.58
CA TYR A 83 17.17 4.26 2.13
C TYR A 83 18.50 3.82 1.55
N THR A 84 18.43 3.19 0.38
CA THR A 84 19.58 2.91 -0.46
C THR A 84 19.59 3.88 -1.64
N ILE A 85 20.74 4.47 -1.92
CA ILE A 85 21.03 5.21 -3.14
C ILE A 85 22.41 4.80 -3.65
N GLU A 86 22.51 4.43 -4.93
CA GLU A 86 23.77 3.97 -5.54
C GLU A 86 24.46 2.82 -4.75
N GLY A 87 23.66 1.94 -4.15
CA GLY A 87 24.16 0.83 -3.33
C GLY A 87 24.68 1.24 -1.95
N SER A 88 24.60 2.52 -1.60
CA SER A 88 24.95 3.03 -0.27
C SER A 88 23.71 3.17 0.60
N GLU A 89 23.78 2.60 1.80
CA GLU A 89 22.73 2.74 2.82
C GLU A 89 22.90 4.07 3.54
N GLN A 90 21.80 4.83 3.64
CA GLN A 90 21.71 6.13 4.28
C GLN A 90 20.43 6.20 5.11
N SER A 91 20.35 7.15 6.02
CA SER A 91 19.13 7.44 6.77
C SER A 91 18.99 8.92 7.06
N GLU A 92 17.76 9.43 7.03
CA GLU A 92 17.47 10.82 7.39
C GLU A 92 16.18 10.94 8.20
N GLU A 93 16.19 11.86 9.16
CA GLU A 93 14.99 12.24 9.90
C GLU A 93 14.14 13.19 9.07
N GLU A 94 12.87 12.83 8.89
CA GLU A 94 11.87 13.64 8.19
C GLU A 94 10.70 13.99 9.11
N VAL A 95 10.03 15.09 8.78
CA VAL A 95 8.71 15.41 9.32
C VAL A 95 7.71 15.41 8.18
N LEU A 96 6.73 14.51 8.26
CA LEU A 96 5.62 14.47 7.32
C LEU A 96 4.39 15.16 7.91
N LYS A 97 3.54 15.71 7.04
CA LYS A 97 2.23 16.22 7.45
C LYS A 97 1.14 15.70 6.53
N LEU A 98 0.21 14.94 7.10
CA LEU A 98 -1.03 14.55 6.46
C LEU A 98 -2.08 15.65 6.64
N ASP A 99 -2.57 16.19 5.53
CA ASP A 99 -3.60 17.25 5.51
C ASP A 99 -4.60 16.94 4.37
N GLY A 100 -5.68 16.25 4.74
CA GLY A 100 -6.67 15.73 3.79
C GLY A 100 -6.05 14.78 2.77
N ASP A 101 -6.20 15.09 1.49
CA ASP A 101 -5.66 14.31 0.37
C ASP A 101 -4.22 14.70 -0.04
N LYS A 102 -3.50 15.37 0.86
CA LYS A 102 -2.10 15.75 0.64
C LYS A 102 -1.21 15.24 1.76
N LEU A 103 -0.03 14.79 1.36
CA LEU A 103 1.08 14.52 2.26
C LEU A 103 2.19 15.51 1.97
N PHE A 104 2.64 16.25 2.97
CA PHE A 104 3.74 17.18 2.84
C PHE A 104 5.01 16.60 3.45
N ILE A 105 6.14 16.74 2.76
CA ILE A 105 7.47 16.48 3.32
C ILE A 105 8.03 17.82 3.82
N GLY A 106 8.40 17.86 5.10
CA GLY A 106 8.96 19.05 5.75
C GLY A 106 10.40 19.28 5.32
N GLU A 107 10.70 20.49 4.84
CA GLU A 107 12.07 20.89 4.53
C GLU A 107 12.70 21.61 5.73
N GLY A 108 13.84 21.12 6.21
CA GLY A 108 14.59 21.72 7.31
C GLY A 108 16.09 21.46 7.18
N GLN A 109 16.86 22.03 8.10
CA GLN A 109 18.30 21.82 8.13
C GLN A 109 18.63 20.43 8.68
N LEU A 110 19.29 19.62 7.87
CA LEU A 110 19.85 18.34 8.25
C LEU A 110 21.32 18.51 8.70
N LYS A 111 21.75 17.67 9.62
CA LYS A 111 23.14 17.59 10.07
C LYS A 111 23.53 16.14 10.25
N GLU A 112 24.71 15.79 9.76
CA GLU A 112 25.32 14.48 9.96
C GLU A 112 25.42 14.12 11.45
N ASP A 113 25.08 12.87 11.77
CA ASP A 113 25.27 12.32 13.11
C ASP A 113 26.77 12.18 13.39
N PRO A 114 27.31 12.79 14.47
CA PRO A 114 28.73 12.69 14.79
C PRO A 114 29.25 11.26 15.00
N LYS A 115 28.36 10.30 15.22
CA LYS A 115 28.68 8.88 15.45
C LYS A 115 28.33 7.98 14.26
N ASN A 116 27.60 8.49 13.27
CA ASN A 116 27.20 7.75 12.09
C ASN A 116 27.08 8.69 10.88
N SER A 117 28.10 8.72 10.03
CA SER A 117 28.15 9.59 8.86
C SER A 117 27.06 9.30 7.81
N SER A 118 26.44 8.11 7.86
CA SER A 118 25.32 7.73 7.00
C SER A 118 23.95 8.09 7.59
N ARG A 119 23.92 8.88 8.67
CA ARG A 119 22.69 9.34 9.32
C ARG A 119 22.64 10.86 9.34
N LEU A 120 21.53 11.41 8.85
CA LEU A 120 21.23 12.83 8.87
C LEU A 120 20.12 13.12 9.90
N ASN A 121 20.44 13.93 10.91
CA ASN A 121 19.52 14.34 11.97
C ASN A 121 18.92 15.71 11.66
N LEU A 122 17.60 15.85 11.82
CA LEU A 122 16.87 17.08 11.56
C LEU A 122 16.98 18.03 12.75
N GLN A 123 17.59 19.20 12.53
CA GLN A 123 18.00 20.08 13.64
C GLN A 123 16.81 20.77 14.34
N GLU A 124 15.81 21.22 13.58
CA GLU A 124 14.64 21.94 14.13
C GLU A 124 13.33 21.36 13.58
N PRO A 125 12.89 20.17 14.03
CA PRO A 125 11.72 19.49 13.46
C PRO A 125 10.42 20.31 13.53
N ASN A 126 10.27 21.15 14.54
CA ASN A 126 9.09 22.01 14.73
C ASN A 126 9.09 23.27 13.84
N LYS A 127 10.14 23.52 13.07
CA LYS A 127 10.30 24.71 12.20
C LYS A 127 10.43 24.37 10.72
N VAL A 128 10.19 23.12 10.34
CA VAL A 128 10.23 22.69 8.94
C VAL A 128 9.22 23.46 8.09
N ALA A 129 9.57 23.65 6.81
CA ALA A 129 8.68 24.25 5.82
C ALA A 129 8.01 23.17 4.97
N PHE A 130 6.67 23.11 4.98
CA PHE A 130 5.89 22.17 4.18
C PHE A 130 5.65 22.68 2.75
N LYS A 131 6.68 22.63 1.90
CA LYS A 131 6.59 23.15 0.52
C LYS A 131 6.29 22.06 -0.52
N LYS A 132 6.76 20.83 -0.28
CA LYS A 132 6.56 19.70 -1.20
C LYS A 132 5.30 18.94 -0.81
N ALA A 133 4.22 19.12 -1.58
CA ALA A 133 2.98 18.37 -1.44
C ALA A 133 2.90 17.21 -2.44
N LEU A 134 2.70 16.00 -1.94
CA LEU A 134 2.31 14.82 -2.70
C LEU A 134 0.79 14.69 -2.66
N LYS A 135 0.19 14.19 -3.75
CA LYS A 135 -1.24 13.96 -3.86
C LYS A 135 -1.56 12.52 -3.48
N LYS A 136 -2.63 12.33 -2.72
CA LYS A 136 -3.16 11.00 -2.42
C LYS A 136 -3.59 10.30 -3.70
N ILE A 137 -3.23 9.03 -3.85
CA ILE A 137 -3.66 8.16 -4.93
C ILE A 137 -4.87 7.36 -4.43
N PRO A 138 -6.05 7.50 -5.05
CA PRO A 138 -7.23 6.74 -4.64
C PRO A 138 -7.01 5.24 -4.84
N VAL A 139 -7.23 4.50 -3.76
CA VAL A 139 -7.18 3.05 -3.72
C VAL A 139 -8.37 2.55 -2.94
N THR A 140 -9.03 1.52 -3.45
CA THR A 140 -10.06 0.78 -2.72
C THR A 140 -9.73 -0.70 -2.67
N GLU A 141 -10.23 -1.37 -1.62
CA GLU A 141 -10.15 -2.82 -1.48
C GLU A 141 -11.56 -3.40 -1.40
N PRO A 142 -12.22 -3.64 -2.56
CA PRO A 142 -13.59 -4.13 -2.61
C PRO A 142 -13.76 -5.40 -1.78
N LYS A 143 -14.63 -5.35 -0.78
CA LYS A 143 -14.87 -6.47 0.13
C LYS A 143 -15.63 -7.61 -0.56
N ALA A 144 -15.55 -8.81 0.02
CA ALA A 144 -16.31 -9.98 -0.43
C ALA A 144 -17.81 -9.66 -0.57
N GLY A 145 -18.43 -10.18 -1.64
CA GLY A 145 -19.86 -9.96 -1.92
C GLY A 145 -20.20 -8.64 -2.61
N THR A 146 -19.27 -7.69 -2.72
CA THR A 146 -19.52 -6.46 -3.49
C THR A 146 -19.64 -6.75 -5.00
N PRO A 147 -20.52 -6.02 -5.74
CA PRO A 147 -20.65 -6.21 -7.18
C PRO A 147 -19.33 -6.01 -7.95
N GLU A 148 -18.53 -5.04 -7.54
CA GLU A 148 -17.23 -4.77 -8.16
C GLU A 148 -16.25 -5.92 -7.96
N ARG A 149 -16.08 -6.42 -6.72
CA ARG A 149 -15.21 -7.57 -6.47
C ARG A 149 -15.69 -8.78 -7.27
N LYS A 150 -17.01 -9.02 -7.32
CA LYS A 150 -17.57 -10.12 -8.12
C LYS A 150 -17.21 -10.00 -9.60
N ALA A 151 -17.37 -8.81 -10.19
CA ALA A 151 -17.05 -8.58 -11.61
C ALA A 151 -15.56 -8.83 -11.92
N ILE A 152 -14.65 -8.37 -11.04
CA ILE A 152 -13.20 -8.60 -11.16
C ILE A 152 -12.89 -10.11 -11.08
N MET A 153 -13.42 -10.78 -10.06
CA MET A 153 -13.21 -12.22 -9.85
C MET A 153 -13.75 -13.05 -11.01
N ASP A 154 -14.91 -12.67 -11.56
CA ASP A 154 -15.50 -13.36 -12.71
C ASP A 154 -14.64 -13.21 -13.98
N ALA A 155 -14.09 -12.02 -14.22
CA ALA A 155 -13.23 -11.76 -15.37
C ALA A 155 -11.93 -12.60 -15.35
N MET A 156 -11.25 -12.68 -14.20
CA MET A 156 -10.01 -13.46 -14.09
C MET A 156 -10.23 -14.98 -13.99
N ARG A 157 -11.45 -15.44 -13.65
CA ARG A 157 -11.74 -16.87 -13.46
C ARG A 157 -11.64 -17.69 -14.74
N GLY A 158 -12.06 -17.13 -15.87
CA GLY A 158 -12.23 -17.86 -17.13
C GLY A 158 -10.98 -18.63 -17.57
N PRO A 159 -9.82 -17.97 -17.72
CA PRO A 159 -8.57 -18.64 -18.09
C PRO A 159 -8.14 -19.73 -17.09
N VAL A 160 -8.35 -19.51 -15.79
CA VAL A 160 -7.96 -20.43 -14.72
C VAL A 160 -8.82 -21.69 -14.73
N VAL A 161 -10.15 -21.56 -14.84
CA VAL A 161 -11.08 -22.70 -14.94
C VAL A 161 -10.81 -23.55 -16.17
N LYS A 162 -10.45 -22.92 -17.30
CA LYS A 162 -10.10 -23.64 -18.52
C LYS A 162 -8.91 -24.58 -18.32
N GLN A 163 -7.92 -24.18 -17.52
CA GLN A 163 -6.75 -25.01 -17.21
C GLN A 163 -7.05 -26.03 -16.11
N ALA A 164 -7.81 -25.64 -15.08
CA ALA A 164 -8.20 -26.52 -13.98
C ALA A 164 -9.13 -27.67 -14.43
N GLY A 165 -9.98 -27.40 -15.43
CA GLY A 165 -11.02 -28.33 -15.87
C GLY A 165 -12.20 -28.46 -14.90
N THR A 166 -12.27 -27.62 -13.86
CA THR A 166 -13.28 -27.62 -12.80
C THR A 166 -13.43 -26.20 -12.24
N PRO A 167 -14.56 -25.84 -11.60
CA PRO A 167 -14.68 -24.55 -10.91
C PRO A 167 -13.58 -24.33 -9.86
N VAL A 168 -13.17 -23.07 -9.70
CA VAL A 168 -12.14 -22.66 -8.73
C VAL A 168 -12.65 -21.60 -7.76
N LEU A 169 -12.02 -21.56 -6.60
CA LEU A 169 -12.19 -20.59 -5.53
C LEU A 169 -10.93 -19.74 -5.41
N PHE A 170 -11.11 -18.43 -5.23
CA PHE A 170 -10.04 -17.47 -5.02
C PHE A 170 -10.08 -16.99 -3.57
N THR A 171 -8.94 -17.05 -2.89
CA THR A 171 -8.76 -16.47 -1.55
C THR A 171 -7.63 -15.47 -1.61
N GLY A 172 -7.91 -14.20 -1.38
CA GLY A 172 -6.90 -13.16 -1.53
C GLY A 172 -7.47 -11.76 -1.58
N ASN A 173 -6.58 -10.81 -1.87
CA ASN A 173 -6.87 -9.39 -1.78
C ASN A 173 -7.06 -8.79 -3.17
N VAL A 174 -8.14 -8.02 -3.33
CA VAL A 174 -8.37 -7.20 -4.52
C VAL A 174 -8.10 -5.75 -4.16
N ARG A 175 -7.24 -5.11 -4.95
CA ARG A 175 -7.00 -3.68 -4.87
C ARG A 175 -7.40 -3.03 -6.20
N VAL A 176 -8.05 -1.87 -6.13
CA VAL A 176 -8.49 -1.10 -7.30
C VAL A 176 -7.94 0.30 -7.22
N SER A 177 -7.43 0.81 -8.34
CA SER A 177 -7.04 2.22 -8.49
C SER A 177 -7.42 2.71 -9.89
N GLY A 178 -8.33 3.68 -9.95
CA GLY A 178 -8.90 4.16 -11.21
C GLY A 178 -9.55 3.03 -12.01
N ALA A 179 -9.12 2.86 -13.26
CA ALA A 179 -9.61 1.81 -14.17
C ALA A 179 -8.82 0.50 -14.06
N TRP A 180 -7.99 0.32 -13.04
CA TRP A 180 -7.12 -0.84 -12.88
C TRP A 180 -7.41 -1.59 -11.59
N ALA A 181 -7.21 -2.90 -11.62
CA ALA A 181 -7.35 -3.77 -10.45
C ALA A 181 -6.26 -4.83 -10.40
N ARG A 182 -5.88 -5.21 -9.19
CA ARG A 182 -4.94 -6.31 -8.91
C ARG A 182 -5.56 -7.30 -7.94
N PHE A 183 -5.56 -8.58 -8.29
CA PHE A 183 -5.74 -9.68 -7.35
C PHE A 183 -4.39 -10.31 -7.02
N GLN A 184 -4.19 -10.66 -5.75
CA GLN A 184 -3.11 -11.53 -5.29
C GLN A 184 -3.63 -12.48 -4.20
N GLY A 185 -3.29 -13.76 -4.32
CA GLY A 185 -3.59 -14.78 -3.32
C GLY A 185 -3.69 -16.18 -3.93
N ASP A 186 -4.42 -17.07 -3.28
CA ASP A 186 -4.50 -18.48 -3.63
C ASP A 186 -5.63 -18.82 -4.61
N VAL A 187 -5.42 -19.91 -5.35
CA VAL A 187 -6.46 -20.58 -6.15
C VAL A 187 -6.60 -22.02 -5.68
N LYS A 188 -7.84 -22.45 -5.41
CA LYS A 188 -8.16 -23.85 -5.11
C LYS A 188 -9.29 -24.33 -6.00
N THR A 189 -9.34 -25.61 -6.32
CA THR A 189 -10.53 -26.20 -6.95
C THR A 189 -11.69 -26.19 -5.95
N ALA A 190 -12.91 -25.96 -6.45
CA ALA A 190 -14.09 -25.83 -5.59
C ALA A 190 -14.48 -27.16 -4.91
N ASP A 191 -14.11 -28.30 -5.49
CA ASP A 191 -14.32 -29.63 -4.93
C ASP A 191 -13.15 -30.12 -4.06
N GLY A 192 -12.09 -29.31 -3.91
CA GLY A 192 -10.90 -29.62 -3.13
C GLY A 192 -9.98 -30.68 -3.75
N LYS A 193 -10.25 -31.16 -4.98
CA LYS A 193 -9.43 -32.17 -5.65
C LYS A 193 -8.36 -31.52 -6.53
N LYS A 194 -7.18 -32.12 -6.61
CA LYS A 194 -6.13 -31.66 -7.52
C LYS A 194 -6.61 -31.70 -8.99
N PRO A 195 -6.28 -30.69 -9.82
CA PRO A 195 -6.51 -30.75 -11.25
C PRO A 195 -5.92 -32.01 -11.88
N LYS A 196 -6.53 -32.50 -12.97
CA LYS A 196 -6.00 -33.66 -13.71
C LYS A 196 -4.67 -33.36 -14.41
N ASN A 197 -4.45 -32.10 -14.78
CA ASN A 197 -3.19 -31.63 -15.34
C ASN A 197 -2.20 -31.45 -14.18
N ALA A 198 -1.17 -32.31 -14.12
CA ALA A 198 -0.17 -32.30 -13.05
C ALA A 198 0.63 -30.99 -13.02
N ASP A 199 1.13 -30.53 -14.17
CA ASP A 199 1.89 -29.28 -14.27
C ASP A 199 1.07 -28.08 -13.76
N PHE A 200 -0.21 -28.03 -14.13
CA PHE A 200 -1.11 -26.98 -13.64
C PHE A 200 -1.45 -27.15 -12.16
N SER A 201 -1.56 -28.39 -11.67
CA SER A 201 -1.76 -28.66 -10.25
C SER A 201 -0.60 -28.13 -9.42
N ASP A 202 0.64 -28.26 -9.90
CA ASP A 202 1.82 -27.79 -9.18
C ASP A 202 1.89 -26.25 -9.21
N LEU A 203 1.51 -25.61 -10.31
CA LEU A 203 1.38 -24.15 -10.38
C LEU A 203 0.36 -23.60 -9.38
N MET A 204 -0.75 -24.31 -9.16
CA MET A 204 -1.78 -23.91 -8.18
C MET A 204 -1.33 -23.98 -6.72
N GLU A 205 -0.15 -24.54 -6.43
CA GLU A 205 0.47 -24.48 -5.10
C GLU A 205 1.25 -23.17 -4.86
N LEU A 206 1.41 -22.34 -5.89
CA LEU A 206 2.06 -21.02 -5.84
C LEU A 206 1.02 -19.89 -5.73
N ASP A 207 1.51 -18.68 -5.41
CA ASP A 207 0.69 -17.48 -5.38
C ASP A 207 0.17 -17.13 -6.78
N PHE A 208 -1.12 -16.83 -6.88
CA PHE A 208 -1.75 -16.35 -8.09
C PHE A 208 -1.84 -14.83 -8.09
N PHE A 209 -1.38 -14.25 -9.19
CA PHE A 209 -1.48 -12.83 -9.46
C PHE A 209 -2.34 -12.59 -10.71
N SER A 210 -3.16 -11.54 -10.67
CA SER A 210 -3.84 -11.03 -11.86
C SER A 210 -3.93 -9.52 -11.84
N LEU A 211 -3.50 -8.90 -12.94
CA LEU A 211 -3.70 -7.49 -13.25
C LEU A 211 -4.82 -7.36 -14.28
N LEU A 212 -5.78 -6.48 -14.00
CA LEU A 212 -6.94 -6.23 -14.85
C LEU A 212 -7.10 -4.75 -15.15
N LYS A 213 -7.63 -4.45 -16.33
CA LYS A 213 -8.03 -3.09 -16.74
C LYS A 213 -9.49 -3.09 -17.16
N LYS A 214 -10.21 -2.07 -16.72
CA LYS A 214 -11.59 -1.80 -17.11
C LYS A 214 -11.60 -1.21 -18.51
N ASN A 215 -12.39 -1.79 -19.42
CA ASN A 215 -12.59 -1.23 -20.75
C ASN A 215 -13.59 -0.07 -20.73
N GLU A 216 -13.81 0.57 -21.88
CA GLU A 216 -14.74 1.71 -22.03
C GLU A 216 -16.18 1.36 -21.62
N ASP A 217 -16.61 0.11 -21.86
CA ASP A 217 -17.93 -0.40 -21.48
C ASP A 217 -18.07 -0.74 -19.99
N GLY A 218 -17.00 -0.56 -19.19
CA GLY A 218 -17.00 -0.84 -17.77
C GLY A 218 -16.77 -2.31 -17.39
N ALA A 219 -16.47 -3.18 -18.35
CA ALA A 219 -16.12 -4.58 -18.12
C ALA A 219 -14.62 -4.73 -17.81
N TRP A 220 -14.29 -5.65 -16.90
CA TRP A 220 -12.92 -5.97 -16.55
C TRP A 220 -12.31 -6.94 -17.55
N LYS A 221 -11.09 -6.66 -18.00
CA LYS A 221 -10.29 -7.52 -18.87
C LYS A 221 -8.97 -7.83 -18.19
N VAL A 222 -8.57 -9.10 -18.23
CA VAL A 222 -7.25 -9.52 -17.77
C VAL A 222 -6.18 -8.95 -18.71
N MET A 223 -5.20 -8.27 -18.11
CA MET A 223 -4.03 -7.73 -18.79
C MET A 223 -2.83 -8.65 -18.62
N HIS A 224 -2.64 -9.14 -17.40
CA HIS A 224 -1.57 -10.06 -17.04
C HIS A 224 -2.06 -11.01 -15.95
N GLN A 225 -1.67 -12.29 -16.00
CA GLN A 225 -2.00 -13.25 -14.93
C GLN A 225 -1.06 -14.44 -14.95
N GLY A 226 -0.90 -15.08 -13.80
CA GLY A 226 -0.08 -16.27 -13.67
C GLY A 226 0.09 -16.72 -12.23
N PHE A 227 0.93 -17.74 -12.06
CA PHE A 227 1.34 -18.28 -10.78
C PHE A 227 2.85 -18.07 -10.61
N ALA A 228 3.29 -17.62 -9.44
CA ALA A 228 4.71 -17.44 -9.14
C ALA A 228 5.00 -17.67 -7.66
N GLY A 229 6.16 -18.22 -7.35
CA GLY A 229 6.67 -18.34 -5.97
C GLY A 229 7.43 -17.11 -5.49
N ASP A 230 7.59 -16.11 -6.35
CA ASP A 230 8.33 -14.88 -6.12
C ASP A 230 7.59 -13.66 -6.71
N VAL A 231 8.27 -12.51 -6.78
CA VAL A 231 7.72 -11.27 -7.33
C VAL A 231 7.83 -11.16 -8.86
N GLY A 232 8.44 -12.12 -9.54
CA GLY A 232 8.79 -12.02 -10.97
C GLY A 232 7.59 -11.74 -11.86
N LEU A 233 6.44 -12.36 -11.57
CA LEU A 233 5.20 -12.11 -12.31
C LEU A 233 4.63 -10.69 -12.11
N GLN A 234 4.86 -10.09 -10.94
CA GLN A 234 4.47 -8.70 -10.69
C GLN A 234 5.39 -7.73 -11.41
N ASP A 235 6.69 -8.06 -11.45
CA ASP A 235 7.71 -7.29 -12.16
C ASP A 235 7.46 -7.30 -13.67
N GLU A 236 7.21 -8.47 -14.24
CA GLU A 236 6.81 -8.62 -15.63
C GLU A 236 5.52 -7.84 -15.95
N ALA A 237 4.52 -7.89 -15.06
CA ALA A 237 3.28 -7.14 -15.25
C ALA A 237 3.53 -5.62 -15.23
N ARG A 238 4.40 -5.14 -14.34
CA ARG A 238 4.78 -3.74 -14.20
C ARG A 238 5.57 -3.24 -15.42
N GLU A 239 6.48 -4.04 -15.96
CA GLU A 239 7.24 -3.73 -17.16
C GLU A 239 6.36 -3.70 -18.41
N ASN A 240 5.45 -4.68 -18.56
CA ASN A 240 4.58 -4.78 -19.72
C ASN A 240 3.38 -3.81 -19.69
N HIS A 241 3.03 -3.28 -18.51
CA HIS A 241 1.92 -2.35 -18.31
C HIS A 241 2.35 -1.12 -17.51
N PRO A 242 3.24 -0.26 -18.06
CA PRO A 242 3.77 0.91 -17.36
C PRO A 242 2.71 1.98 -17.09
N ASP A 243 1.52 1.89 -17.71
CA ASP A 243 0.36 2.76 -17.45
C ASP A 243 -0.52 2.27 -16.29
N ALA A 244 -0.24 1.10 -15.71
CA ALA A 244 -0.88 0.63 -14.49
C ALA A 244 -0.41 1.44 -13.27
N PRO A 245 -1.31 1.86 -12.36
CA PRO A 245 -0.93 2.58 -11.15
C PRO A 245 0.04 1.79 -10.29
N TRP A 246 1.16 2.41 -9.91
CA TRP A 246 2.23 1.79 -9.11
C TRP A 246 1.72 1.18 -7.79
N VAL A 247 0.67 1.76 -7.21
CA VAL A 247 0.01 1.30 -5.96
C VAL A 247 -0.57 -0.12 -6.04
N LEU A 248 -0.70 -0.67 -7.25
CA LEU A 248 -1.13 -2.04 -7.49
C LEU A 248 0.01 -3.06 -7.39
N PHE A 249 1.26 -2.61 -7.27
CA PHE A 249 2.45 -3.44 -7.14
C PHE A 249 3.15 -3.23 -5.78
N HIS A 250 2.41 -2.70 -4.80
CA HIS A 250 2.89 -2.39 -3.46
C HIS A 250 2.11 -3.14 -2.38
#